data_AF-A0A7X6X798-F1
#
_entry.id   AF-A0A7X6X798-F1
#
_cell.length_a   1.000
_cell.length_b   1.000
_cell.length_c   1.000
_cell.angle_alpha   90.00
_cell.angle_beta   90.00
_cell.angle_gamma   90.00
#
_symmetry.space_group_name_H-M   'P 1'
#
loop_
_entity.id
_entity.type
_entity.pdbx_description
1 polymer ?
#
loop_
_entity_poly.entity_id
_entity_poly.type
_entity_poly.pdbx_seq_one_letter_code
_entity_poly.pdbx_strand_id
1 'polypeptide(L)'
;TRAEVSDVANAVFDGTSCLMLSGETAVGKYPVRSVETMARFAQGVENEIDYWEDSDFEMIYQCNNVPDAISHAAASTADDLNAAAIVVMTYSGNTARLISRFRPGCPILAMTVSENSQQQLNMNWGVKPYLVPVASSTDDVFRQAVEVARLSDLVNPGDTIVLAGGSASGRSGTTNTIRVEIVE
;
A
#
# COMPACT_ATOMS: atom_id res chain seq x y z
N THR A 1 9.30 -13.47 23.99
CA THR A 1 9.01 -14.85 24.44
C THR A 1 8.17 -15.57 23.39
N ARG A 2 7.97 -16.90 23.46
CA ARG A 2 7.07 -17.59 22.50
C ARG A 2 5.65 -17.01 22.51
N ALA A 3 5.18 -16.60 23.69
CA ALA A 3 3.88 -15.94 23.85
C ALA A 3 3.83 -14.59 23.11
N GLU A 4 4.82 -13.72 23.29
CA GLU A 4 4.89 -12.43 22.56
C GLU A 4 4.92 -12.61 21.03
N VAL A 5 5.62 -13.63 20.53
CA VAL A 5 5.64 -13.91 19.07
C VAL A 5 4.26 -14.32 18.58
N SER A 6 3.55 -15.16 19.35
CA SER A 6 2.20 -15.57 19.01
C SER A 6 1.21 -14.40 19.02
N ASP A 7 1.37 -13.46 19.95
CA ASP A 7 0.49 -12.28 20.05
C ASP A 7 0.69 -11.34 18.86
N VAL A 8 1.94 -11.09 18.47
CA VAL A 8 2.26 -10.34 17.25
C VAL A 8 1.70 -11.03 16.01
N ALA A 9 1.85 -12.34 15.91
CA ALA A 9 1.34 -13.10 14.76
C ALA A 9 -0.19 -12.99 14.65
N ASN A 10 -0.91 -13.20 15.76
CA ASN A 10 -2.37 -13.08 15.79
C ASN A 10 -2.82 -11.67 15.39
N ALA A 11 -2.15 -10.61 15.86
CA ALA A 11 -2.49 -9.25 15.47
C ALA A 11 -2.34 -8.99 13.95
N VAL A 12 -1.36 -9.63 13.30
CA VAL A 12 -1.17 -9.56 11.85
C VAL A 12 -2.24 -10.36 11.12
N PHE A 13 -2.58 -11.57 11.58
CA PHE A 13 -3.69 -12.38 11.05
C PHE A 13 -5.05 -11.66 11.16
N ASP A 14 -5.29 -10.97 12.29
CA ASP A 14 -6.47 -10.14 12.52
C ASP A 14 -6.52 -8.90 11.60
N GLY A 15 -5.50 -8.70 10.76
CA GLY A 15 -5.47 -7.66 9.75
C GLY A 15 -5.08 -6.28 10.27
N THR A 16 -4.33 -6.18 11.37
CA THR A 16 -3.83 -4.87 11.84
C THR A 16 -3.01 -4.15 10.77
N SER A 17 -3.14 -2.83 10.69
CA SER A 17 -2.29 -2.03 9.78
C SER A 17 -0.94 -1.68 10.38
N CYS A 18 -0.82 -1.69 11.71
CA CYS A 18 0.38 -1.30 12.43
C CYS A 18 0.53 -2.09 13.73
N LEU A 19 1.79 -2.28 14.12
CA LEU A 19 2.18 -2.78 15.43
C LEU A 19 2.84 -1.65 16.21
N MET A 20 2.75 -1.69 17.54
CA MET A 20 3.30 -0.66 18.41
C MET A 20 4.25 -1.27 19.44
N LEU A 21 5.45 -0.69 19.54
CA LEU A 21 6.36 -0.90 20.66
C LEU A 21 6.23 0.28 21.62
N SER A 22 6.16 0.00 22.91
CA SER A 22 5.99 1.00 23.96
C SER A 22 7.28 1.12 24.78
N GLY A 23 7.34 0.46 25.94
CA GLY A 23 8.50 0.53 26.84
C GLY A 23 9.77 -0.08 26.23
N GLU A 24 9.60 -1.00 25.27
CA GLU A 24 10.67 -1.71 24.58
C GLU A 24 11.60 -0.78 23.81
N THR A 25 11.04 0.27 23.19
CA THR A 25 11.78 1.28 22.42
C THR A 25 12.00 2.56 23.23
N ALA A 26 11.09 2.91 24.15
CA ALA A 26 11.19 4.15 24.91
C ALA A 26 12.27 4.11 26.01
N VAL A 27 12.34 3.01 26.78
CA VAL A 27 13.26 2.89 27.93
C VAL A 27 13.97 1.53 28.00
N GLY A 28 13.75 0.66 27.01
CA GLY A 28 14.29 -0.68 26.95
C GLY A 28 15.80 -0.72 26.74
N LYS A 29 16.43 -1.83 27.14
CA LYS A 29 17.88 -2.05 26.95
C LYS A 29 18.28 -2.35 25.51
N TYR A 30 17.33 -2.77 24.67
CA TYR A 30 17.59 -3.26 23.31
C TYR A 30 16.59 -2.70 22.27
N PRO A 31 16.42 -1.36 22.17
CA PRO A 31 15.36 -0.75 21.36
C PRO A 31 15.46 -1.13 19.87
N VAL A 32 16.67 -1.13 19.30
CA VAL A 32 16.90 -1.52 17.89
C VAL A 32 16.51 -2.98 17.64
N ARG A 33 16.96 -3.89 18.51
CA ARG A 33 16.66 -5.33 18.39
C ARG A 33 15.16 -5.60 18.52
N SER A 34 14.45 -4.83 19.34
CA SER A 34 12.98 -4.95 19.47
C SER A 34 12.28 -4.65 18.13
N VAL A 35 12.68 -3.57 17.45
CA VAL A 35 12.14 -3.19 16.13
C VAL A 35 12.50 -4.24 15.08
N GLU A 36 13.76 -4.67 14.99
CA GLU A 36 14.20 -5.69 14.04
C GLU A 36 13.46 -7.02 14.23
N THR A 37 13.22 -7.40 15.49
CA THR A 37 12.52 -8.64 15.83
C THR A 37 11.04 -8.56 15.44
N MET A 38 10.38 -7.43 15.73
CA MET A 38 8.99 -7.21 15.33
C MET A 38 8.82 -7.22 13.81
N ALA A 39 9.68 -6.50 13.08
CA ALA A 39 9.65 -6.45 11.62
C ALA A 39 9.84 -7.85 11.00
N ARG A 40 10.80 -8.63 11.52
CA ARG A 40 11.05 -9.99 11.03
C ARG A 40 9.85 -10.92 11.25
N PHE A 41 9.19 -10.83 12.40
CA PHE A 41 8.02 -11.67 12.67
C PHE A 41 6.81 -11.25 11.84
N ALA A 42 6.55 -9.95 11.70
CA ALA A 42 5.49 -9.46 10.83
C ALA A 42 5.68 -9.97 9.40
N GLN A 43 6.87 -9.79 8.83
CA GLN A 43 7.20 -10.30 7.49
C GLN A 43 7.08 -11.82 7.37
N GLY A 44 7.48 -12.57 8.41
CA GLY A 44 7.34 -14.02 8.43
C GLY A 44 5.90 -14.47 8.33
N VAL A 45 5.00 -13.81 9.07
CA VAL A 45 3.56 -14.10 9.09
C VAL A 45 2.88 -13.63 7.81
N GLU A 46 3.20 -12.44 7.31
CA GLU A 46 2.64 -11.89 6.06
C GLU A 46 2.91 -12.81 4.85
N ASN A 47 4.05 -13.52 4.82
CA ASN A 47 4.37 -14.47 3.75
C ASN A 47 3.58 -15.79 3.83
N GLU A 48 2.91 -16.07 4.95
CA GLU A 48 2.05 -17.26 5.13
C GLU A 48 0.57 -16.95 4.86
N ILE A 49 0.20 -15.67 4.67
CA ILE A 49 -1.18 -15.25 4.43
C ILE A 49 -1.38 -15.03 2.93
N ASP A 50 -2.34 -15.74 2.36
CA ASP A 50 -2.89 -15.41 1.05
C ASP A 50 -4.18 -14.58 1.25
N TYR A 51 -4.05 -13.26 1.23
CA TYR A 51 -5.16 -12.36 1.50
C TYR A 51 -6.31 -12.44 0.47
N TRP A 52 -6.10 -13.07 -0.68
CA TRP A 52 -7.11 -13.21 -1.75
C TRP A 52 -7.80 -14.56 -1.75
N GLU A 53 -7.09 -15.62 -1.37
CA GLU A 53 -7.69 -16.95 -1.17
C GLU A 53 -8.29 -17.11 0.24
N ASP A 54 -7.93 -16.26 1.20
CA ASP A 54 -8.46 -16.32 2.56
C ASP A 54 -9.90 -15.79 2.65
N SER A 55 -10.83 -16.73 2.84
CA SER A 55 -12.26 -16.47 2.96
C SER A 55 -12.64 -15.55 4.13
N ASP A 56 -11.79 -15.42 5.16
CA ASP A 56 -12.01 -14.48 6.25
C ASP A 56 -11.85 -13.01 5.78
N PHE A 57 -11.09 -12.78 4.70
CA PHE A 57 -10.98 -11.50 4.01
C PHE A 57 -11.99 -11.33 2.87
N GLU A 58 -12.59 -12.40 2.34
CA GLU A 58 -13.67 -12.33 1.32
C GLU A 58 -14.96 -11.66 1.85
N MET A 59 -15.19 -11.66 3.17
CA MET A 59 -16.45 -11.20 3.74
C MET A 59 -16.58 -9.66 3.77
N ILE A 60 -17.35 -9.15 2.80
CA ILE A 60 -18.10 -7.87 2.78
C ILE A 60 -17.33 -6.67 2.20
N TYR A 61 -16.96 -6.75 0.92
CA TYR A 61 -16.60 -5.54 0.15
C TYR A 61 -17.77 -5.04 -0.70
N GLN A 62 -18.72 -4.35 -0.07
CA GLN A 62 -19.70 -3.59 -0.83
C GLN A 62 -19.03 -2.34 -1.41
N CYS A 63 -18.81 -2.33 -2.73
CA CYS A 63 -18.37 -1.14 -3.44
C CYS A 63 -19.52 -0.13 -3.49
N ASN A 64 -19.40 0.95 -2.72
CA ASN A 64 -20.51 1.90 -2.53
C ASN A 64 -20.44 3.13 -3.46
N ASN A 65 -19.30 3.35 -4.11
CA ASN A 65 -19.04 4.49 -4.97
C ASN A 65 -17.96 4.19 -6.02
N VAL A 66 -17.75 5.12 -6.95
CA VAL A 66 -16.75 4.97 -8.03
C VAL A 66 -15.33 4.77 -7.50
N PRO A 67 -14.81 5.57 -6.53
CA PRO A 67 -13.50 5.31 -5.93
C PRO A 67 -13.33 3.90 -5.33
N ASP A 68 -14.36 3.37 -4.64
CA ASP A 68 -14.33 2.00 -4.11
C ASP A 68 -14.19 0.98 -5.23
N ALA A 69 -15.04 1.08 -6.26
CA ALA A 69 -15.04 0.15 -7.39
C ALA A 69 -13.72 0.16 -8.17
N ILE A 70 -13.13 1.35 -8.39
CA ILE A 70 -11.83 1.49 -9.05
C ILE A 70 -10.71 0.95 -8.17
N SER A 71 -10.77 1.17 -6.85
CA SER A 71 -9.75 0.65 -5.93
C SER A 71 -9.79 -0.88 -5.84
N HIS A 72 -10.98 -1.47 -5.85
CA HIS A 72 -11.17 -2.92 -5.95
C HIS A 72 -10.61 -3.44 -7.29
N ALA A 73 -11.01 -2.83 -8.41
CA ALA A 73 -10.51 -3.22 -9.72
C ALA A 73 -8.98 -3.11 -9.82
N ALA A 74 -8.37 -2.11 -9.21
CA ALA A 74 -6.91 -1.96 -9.17
C ALA A 74 -6.23 -3.09 -8.40
N ALA A 75 -6.79 -3.47 -7.26
CA ALA A 75 -6.29 -4.56 -6.44
C ALA A 75 -6.43 -5.91 -7.18
N SER A 76 -7.60 -6.21 -7.75
CA SER A 76 -7.83 -7.44 -8.52
C SER A 76 -6.98 -7.51 -9.79
N THR A 77 -6.85 -6.40 -10.53
CA THR A 77 -6.00 -6.37 -11.75
C THR A 77 -4.54 -6.59 -11.42
N ALA A 78 -4.07 -6.10 -10.25
CA ALA A 78 -2.70 -6.32 -9.82
C ALA A 78 -2.43 -7.79 -9.50
N ASP A 79 -3.40 -8.47 -8.90
CA ASP A 79 -3.35 -9.90 -8.64
C ASP A 79 -3.37 -10.72 -9.94
N ASP A 80 -4.37 -10.49 -10.80
CA ASP A 80 -4.55 -11.17 -12.09
C ASP A 80 -3.29 -11.12 -12.99
N LEU A 81 -2.57 -10.00 -12.93
CA LEU A 81 -1.39 -9.73 -13.77
C LEU A 81 -0.06 -9.98 -13.07
N ASN A 82 -0.06 -10.45 -11.81
CA ASN A 82 1.13 -10.54 -10.97
C ASN A 82 1.95 -9.23 -11.01
N ALA A 83 1.27 -8.10 -10.86
CA ALA A 83 1.91 -6.79 -10.93
C ALA A 83 2.93 -6.63 -9.80
N ALA A 84 4.09 -6.04 -10.11
CA ALA A 84 5.13 -5.78 -9.13
C ALA A 84 4.72 -4.70 -8.11
N ALA A 85 3.84 -3.79 -8.50
CA ALA A 85 3.29 -2.77 -7.60
C ALA A 85 1.98 -2.16 -8.12
N ILE A 86 1.19 -1.63 -7.19
CA ILE A 86 0.11 -0.68 -7.48
C ILE A 86 0.64 0.73 -7.22
N VAL A 87 0.69 1.59 -8.24
CA VAL A 87 1.09 3.00 -8.08
C VAL A 87 -0.16 3.87 -8.10
N VAL A 88 -0.34 4.67 -7.05
CA VAL A 88 -1.57 5.44 -6.84
C VAL A 88 -1.30 6.92 -6.66
N MET A 89 -1.93 7.76 -7.46
CA MET A 89 -1.93 9.22 -7.25
C MET A 89 -3.03 9.62 -6.28
N THR A 90 -2.67 10.26 -5.17
CA THR A 90 -3.62 10.64 -4.12
C THR A 90 -3.28 11.96 -3.43
N TYR A 91 -4.28 12.83 -3.26
CA TYR A 91 -4.12 14.14 -2.62
C TYR A 91 -4.35 14.09 -1.11
N SER A 92 -5.39 13.39 -0.67
CA SER A 92 -5.78 13.23 0.76
C SER A 92 -5.38 11.87 1.35
N GLY A 93 -4.80 10.99 0.53
CA GLY A 93 -4.51 9.59 0.87
C GLY A 93 -5.71 8.64 0.72
N ASN A 94 -6.92 9.14 0.41
CA ASN A 94 -8.12 8.30 0.43
C ASN A 94 -8.02 7.09 -0.51
N THR A 95 -7.54 7.30 -1.73
CA THR A 95 -7.39 6.24 -2.73
C THR A 95 -6.42 5.16 -2.28
N ALA A 96 -5.26 5.55 -1.75
CA ALA A 96 -4.28 4.60 -1.23
C ALA A 96 -4.86 3.77 -0.06
N ARG A 97 -5.66 4.40 0.82
CA ARG A 97 -6.37 3.69 1.91
C ARG A 97 -7.42 2.71 1.41
N LEU A 98 -8.18 3.09 0.38
CA LEU A 98 -9.17 2.22 -0.23
C LEU A 98 -8.53 0.99 -0.87
N ILE A 99 -7.41 1.16 -1.58
CA ILE A 99 -6.64 0.05 -2.16
C ILE A 99 -6.05 -0.83 -1.05
N SER A 100 -5.43 -0.22 -0.03
CA SER A 100 -4.83 -0.92 1.13
C SER A 100 -5.81 -1.82 1.87
N ARG A 101 -7.09 -1.44 1.94
CA ARG A 101 -8.14 -2.27 2.55
C ARG A 101 -8.27 -3.65 1.89
N PHE A 102 -8.02 -3.75 0.59
CA PHE A 102 -8.10 -5.01 -0.17
C PHE A 102 -6.85 -5.88 -0.03
N ARG A 103 -5.85 -5.45 0.77
CA ARG A 103 -4.63 -6.22 1.06
C ARG A 103 -3.98 -6.85 -0.19
N PRO A 104 -3.68 -6.05 -1.25
CA PRO A 104 -3.06 -6.60 -2.45
C PRO A 104 -1.73 -7.29 -2.13
N GLY A 105 -1.40 -8.38 -2.84
CA GLY A 105 -0.16 -9.13 -2.64
C GLY A 105 1.13 -8.38 -3.06
N CYS A 106 0.98 -7.21 -3.69
CA CYS A 106 2.07 -6.34 -4.09
C CYS A 106 2.04 -5.00 -3.33
N PRO A 107 3.18 -4.29 -3.21
CA PRO A 107 3.25 -3.00 -2.53
C PRO A 107 2.42 -1.92 -3.23
N ILE A 108 1.89 -0.98 -2.43
CA ILE A 108 1.17 0.20 -2.90
C ILE A 108 2.10 1.42 -2.83
N LEU A 109 2.51 1.95 -3.97
CA LEU A 109 3.33 3.16 -4.06
C LEU A 109 2.42 4.40 -4.17
N ALA A 110 2.22 5.11 -3.08
CA ALA A 110 1.30 6.23 -3.00
C ALA A 110 1.99 7.57 -3.29
N MET A 111 1.77 8.10 -4.50
CA MET A 111 2.22 9.43 -4.87
C MET A 111 1.30 10.49 -4.30
N THR A 112 1.86 11.51 -3.64
CA THR A 112 1.11 12.64 -3.11
C THR A 112 1.90 13.93 -3.19
N VAL A 113 1.19 15.05 -3.26
CA VAL A 113 1.79 16.41 -3.20
C VAL A 113 1.73 17.01 -1.80
N SER A 114 1.13 16.29 -0.85
CA SER A 114 0.87 16.73 0.51
C SER A 114 1.77 15.98 1.48
N GLU A 115 2.71 16.70 2.13
CA GLU A 115 3.55 16.13 3.19
C GLU A 115 2.72 15.51 4.32
N ASN A 116 1.58 16.13 4.64
CA ASN A 116 0.68 15.61 5.67
C ASN A 116 0.10 14.24 5.27
N SER A 117 -0.35 14.11 4.03
CA SER A 117 -0.85 12.83 3.52
C SER A 117 0.26 11.81 3.39
N GLN A 118 1.47 12.23 2.99
CA GLN A 118 2.64 11.34 2.96
C GLN A 118 2.91 10.75 4.35
N GLN A 119 2.96 11.58 5.39
CA GLN A 119 3.21 11.13 6.75
C GLN A 119 2.11 10.18 7.26
N GLN A 120 0.85 10.54 7.06
CA GLN A 120 -0.30 9.73 7.50
C GLN A 120 -0.34 8.35 6.84
N LEU A 121 0.03 8.26 5.56
CA LEU A 121 -0.02 7.01 4.81
C LEU A 121 1.00 5.97 5.26
N ASN A 122 2.04 6.34 6.02
CA ASN A 122 2.97 5.37 6.62
C ASN A 122 2.30 4.41 7.61
N MET A 123 1.11 4.76 8.12
CA MET A 123 0.35 3.90 9.04
C MET A 123 -0.62 2.96 8.33
N ASN A 124 -0.65 2.98 6.99
CA ASN A 124 -1.53 2.15 6.19
C ASN A 124 -0.80 0.89 5.70
N TRP A 125 -1.45 -0.26 5.88
CA TRP A 125 -0.89 -1.55 5.49
C TRP A 125 -0.48 -1.56 4.00
N GLY A 126 0.72 -2.05 3.71
CA GLY A 126 1.22 -2.19 2.34
C GLY A 126 1.50 -0.88 1.60
N VAL A 127 1.31 0.30 2.21
CA VAL A 127 1.49 1.60 1.55
C VAL A 127 2.89 2.16 1.80
N LYS A 128 3.58 2.52 0.71
CA LYS A 128 4.82 3.31 0.72
C LYS A 128 4.57 4.68 0.07
N PRO A 129 4.55 5.78 0.83
CA PRO A 129 4.19 7.08 0.29
C PRO A 129 5.40 7.88 -0.25
N TYR A 130 5.22 8.49 -1.41
CA TYR A 130 6.22 9.30 -2.11
C TYR A 130 5.70 10.71 -2.32
N LEU A 131 6.48 11.70 -1.90
CA LEU A 131 6.18 13.11 -2.17
C LEU A 131 6.61 13.43 -3.61
N VAL A 132 5.66 13.87 -4.42
CA VAL A 132 5.87 14.21 -5.83
C VAL A 132 5.43 15.66 -6.10
N PRO A 133 5.98 16.33 -7.13
CA PRO A 133 5.50 17.64 -7.54
C PRO A 133 4.09 17.55 -8.16
N VAL A 134 3.36 18.66 -8.14
CA VAL A 134 2.04 18.76 -8.77
C VAL A 134 2.17 18.46 -10.27
N ALA A 135 1.46 17.44 -10.73
CA ALA A 135 1.45 17.07 -12.14
C ALA A 135 0.57 18.03 -12.97
N SER A 136 1.03 18.41 -14.16
CA SER A 136 0.28 19.32 -15.04
C SER A 136 -0.73 18.62 -15.96
N SER A 137 -0.61 17.31 -16.11
CA SER A 137 -1.46 16.50 -17.00
C SER A 137 -1.51 15.05 -16.52
N THR A 138 -2.45 14.27 -17.05
CA THR A 138 -2.52 12.82 -16.77
C THR A 138 -1.24 12.11 -17.23
N ASP A 139 -0.67 12.50 -18.38
CA ASP A 139 0.61 11.97 -18.87
C ASP A 139 1.77 12.24 -17.92
N ASP A 140 1.77 13.41 -17.28
CA ASP A 140 2.77 13.75 -16.28
C ASP A 140 2.61 12.91 -15.00
N VAL A 141 1.37 12.63 -14.56
CA VAL A 141 1.12 11.67 -13.47
C VAL A 141 1.68 10.28 -13.81
N PHE A 142 1.49 9.80 -15.04
CA PHE A 142 2.02 8.50 -15.45
C PHE A 142 3.55 8.48 -15.48
N ARG A 143 4.17 9.53 -16.01
CA ARG A 143 5.63 9.67 -16.01
C ARG A 143 6.19 9.63 -14.59
N GLN A 144 5.57 10.39 -13.66
CA GLN A 144 5.95 10.39 -12.24
C GLN A 144 5.75 9.00 -11.61
N ALA A 145 4.70 8.27 -12.00
CA ALA A 145 4.42 6.95 -11.46
C ALA A 145 5.50 5.92 -11.82
N VAL A 146 5.97 5.93 -13.08
CA VAL A 146 7.09 5.09 -13.51
C VAL A 146 8.39 5.47 -12.80
N GLU A 147 8.63 6.78 -12.61
CA GLU A 147 9.78 7.28 -11.86
C GLU A 147 9.77 6.80 -10.40
N VAL A 148 8.62 6.91 -9.73
CA VAL A 148 8.43 6.40 -8.35
C VAL A 148 8.59 4.89 -8.28
N ALA A 149 8.05 4.15 -9.25
CA ALA A 149 8.23 2.70 -9.33
C ALA A 149 9.72 2.33 -9.38
N ARG A 150 10.49 2.98 -10.25
CA ARG A 150 11.95 2.78 -10.35
C ARG A 150 12.70 3.20 -9.08
N LEU A 151 12.30 4.30 -8.44
CA LEU A 151 12.92 4.78 -7.18
C LEU A 151 12.58 3.92 -5.97
N SER A 152 11.59 3.02 -6.06
CA SER A 152 11.18 2.20 -4.93
C SER A 152 12.14 1.05 -4.62
N ASP A 153 13.01 0.69 -5.57
CA ASP A 153 13.81 -0.55 -5.57
C ASP A 153 12.97 -1.84 -5.48
N LEU A 154 11.65 -1.76 -5.74
CA LEU A 154 10.71 -2.89 -5.73
C LEU A 154 10.25 -3.30 -7.13
N VAL A 155 10.56 -2.50 -8.14
CA VAL A 155 10.08 -2.68 -9.52
C VAL A 155 11.26 -2.59 -10.48
N ASN A 156 11.37 -3.57 -11.36
CA ASN A 156 12.43 -3.68 -12.37
C ASN A 156 11.89 -3.36 -13.78
N PRO A 157 12.77 -2.99 -14.72
CA PRO A 157 12.41 -2.97 -16.13
C PRO A 157 11.86 -4.34 -16.59
N GLY A 158 10.72 -4.32 -17.27
CA GLY A 158 9.95 -5.49 -17.69
C GLY A 158 8.79 -5.85 -16.75
N ASP A 159 8.74 -5.30 -15.54
CA ASP A 159 7.67 -5.59 -14.58
C ASP A 159 6.37 -4.85 -14.95
N THR A 160 5.24 -5.48 -14.65
CA THR A 160 3.90 -4.87 -14.80
C THR A 160 3.58 -4.04 -13.56
N ILE A 161 3.05 -2.83 -13.74
CA ILE A 161 2.47 -2.02 -12.67
C ILE A 161 1.01 -1.67 -12.96
N VAL A 162 0.21 -1.55 -11.91
CA VAL A 162 -1.17 -1.06 -11.99
C VAL A 162 -1.24 0.35 -11.44
N LEU A 163 -1.75 1.26 -12.25
CA LEU A 163 -1.90 2.68 -11.94
C LEU A 163 -3.34 2.95 -11.56
N ALA A 164 -3.57 3.55 -10.40
CA ALA A 164 -4.90 3.96 -9.95
C ALA A 164 -4.91 5.45 -9.59
N GLY A 165 -5.98 6.15 -9.96
CA GLY A 165 -6.06 7.58 -9.65
C GLY A 165 -7.27 8.30 -10.22
N GLY A 166 -7.25 9.61 -10.07
CA GLY A 166 -8.18 10.53 -10.72
C GLY A 166 -7.46 11.37 -11.78
N SER A 167 -8.21 12.17 -12.52
CA SER A 167 -7.63 13.16 -13.44
C SER A 167 -6.64 14.08 -12.71
N ALA A 168 -5.63 14.60 -13.41
CA ALA A 168 -4.60 15.53 -12.89
C ALA A 168 -5.14 16.88 -12.40
N SER A 169 -6.45 17.00 -12.17
CA SER A 169 -7.18 18.20 -11.78
C SER A 169 -6.86 18.73 -10.38
N GLY A 170 -5.95 18.12 -9.62
CA GLY A 170 -5.59 18.61 -8.28
C GLY A 170 -6.63 18.34 -7.18
N ARG A 171 -7.74 17.68 -7.52
CA ARG A 171 -8.91 17.54 -6.63
C ARG A 171 -8.97 16.14 -6.02
N SER A 172 -9.12 16.09 -4.69
CA SER A 172 -9.41 14.85 -3.97
C SER A 172 -10.80 14.30 -4.32
N GLY A 173 -10.99 12.99 -4.18
CA GLY A 173 -12.30 12.32 -4.31
C GLY A 173 -12.70 11.93 -5.74
N THR A 174 -11.81 12.07 -6.71
CA THR A 174 -12.08 11.85 -8.14
C THR A 174 -11.45 10.57 -8.68
N THR A 175 -11.11 9.59 -7.82
CA THR A 175 -10.57 8.30 -8.29
C THR A 175 -11.56 7.64 -9.23
N ASN A 176 -11.19 7.54 -10.50
CA ASN A 176 -12.05 7.11 -11.57
C ASN A 176 -11.30 6.41 -12.71
N THR A 177 -9.98 6.23 -12.58
CA THR A 177 -9.12 5.71 -13.64
C THR A 177 -8.22 4.61 -13.10
N ILE A 178 -8.15 3.52 -13.87
CA ILE A 178 -7.16 2.45 -13.74
C ILE A 178 -6.41 2.31 -15.07
N ARG A 179 -5.11 2.05 -15.03
CA ARG A 179 -4.28 1.78 -16.20
C ARG A 179 -3.23 0.73 -15.85
N VAL A 180 -2.87 -0.11 -16.80
CA VAL A 180 -1.81 -1.11 -16.65
C VAL A 180 -0.66 -0.71 -17.57
N GLU A 181 0.57 -0.78 -17.07
CA GLU A 181 1.77 -0.45 -17.82
C GLU A 181 2.89 -1.44 -17.54
N ILE A 182 3.79 -1.61 -18.51
CA ILE A 182 5.05 -2.33 -18.35
C ILE A 182 6.13 -1.28 -18.14
N VAL A 183 6.94 -1.44 -17.10
CA VAL A 183 8.05 -0.52 -16.82
C VAL A 183 9.16 -0.75 -17.85
N GLU A 184 9.48 0.27 -18.64
CA GLU A 184 10.64 0.25 -19.55
C GLU A 184 11.97 0.40 -18.81
#